data_AF-A0A7G7GB82-F1
#
_entry.id   AF-A0A7G7GB82-F1
#
_cell.length_a   1.000
_cell.length_b   1.000
_cell.length_c   1.000
_cell.angle_alpha   90.00
_cell.angle_beta   90.00
_cell.angle_gamma   90.00
#
_symmetry.space_group_name_H-M   'P 1'
#
loop_
_entity.id
_entity.type
_entity.pdbx_description
1 polymer ?
#
loop_
_entity_poly.entity_id
_entity_poly.type
_entity_poly.pdbx_seq_one_letter_code
_entity_poly.pdbx_strand_id
1 'polypeptide(L)'
;MKVIPSSESVKNRIEASLLRIINNCGEHLKKQIVSLPIIVTDDKKAEEIYSDNFNLFKKAYSEGFGGVKGNITYNGNKYHLIVLNISNIEKLHLTDQELDGVFSHELGHIFNENPKREMPSILKGNTMNEIDNAKTILLKEAEVYADFFSKLTLTSDGLISSIDKYLASGICLNRDLFTERVEKLNSDEEFIGSLKFVN
;
A
#
# COMPACT_ATOMS: atom_id res chain seq x y z
N MET A 1 1.21 -8.34 14.22
CA MET A 1 0.74 -7.00 13.80
C MET A 1 0.13 -6.23 14.98
N LYS A 2 0.33 -4.91 15.06
CA LYS A 2 -0.29 -4.01 16.05
C LYS A 2 -1.20 -3.01 15.33
N VAL A 3 -2.44 -2.83 15.78
CA VAL A 3 -3.38 -1.83 15.23
C VAL A 3 -3.55 -0.71 16.24
N ILE A 4 -3.12 0.51 15.88
CA ILE A 4 -3.03 1.66 16.79
C ILE A 4 -3.63 2.91 16.10
N PRO A 5 -4.97 3.02 15.93
CA PRO A 5 -5.59 4.17 15.29
C PRO A 5 -6.03 5.23 16.30
N SER A 6 -6.64 6.31 15.80
CA SER A 6 -7.16 7.43 16.60
C SER A 6 -8.45 7.11 17.36
N SER A 7 -9.20 6.07 16.98
CA SER A 7 -10.47 5.69 17.65
C SER A 7 -10.75 4.19 17.61
N GLU A 8 -11.55 3.69 18.56
CA GLU A 8 -11.93 2.27 18.62
C GLU A 8 -12.77 1.83 17.42
N SER A 9 -13.60 2.71 16.85
CA SER A 9 -14.37 2.40 15.65
C SER A 9 -13.46 2.12 14.45
N VAL A 10 -12.43 2.95 14.24
CA VAL A 10 -11.45 2.74 13.17
C VAL A 10 -10.65 1.45 13.43
N LYS A 11 -10.27 1.21 14.69
CA LYS A 11 -9.56 -0.01 15.09
C LYS A 11 -10.33 -1.27 14.73
N ASN A 12 -11.59 -1.36 15.16
CA ASN A 12 -12.44 -2.51 14.89
C ASN A 12 -12.57 -2.76 13.38
N ARG A 13 -12.66 -1.68 12.59
CA ARG A 13 -12.78 -1.78 11.14
C ARG A 13 -11.50 -2.30 10.47
N ILE A 14 -10.32 -1.80 10.89
CA ILE A 14 -9.02 -2.27 10.39
C ILE A 14 -8.78 -3.73 10.81
N GLU A 15 -9.06 -4.09 12.07
CA GLU A 15 -8.90 -5.46 12.57
C GLU A 15 -9.82 -6.46 11.85
N ALA A 16 -11.08 -6.07 11.60
CA ALA A 16 -12.00 -6.88 10.82
C ALA A 16 -11.53 -7.06 9.38
N SER A 17 -10.99 -5.99 8.77
CA SER A 17 -10.40 -6.05 7.43
C SER A 17 -9.20 -6.99 7.37
N LEU A 18 -8.26 -6.87 8.31
CA LEU A 18 -7.11 -7.77 8.44
C LEU A 18 -7.55 -9.23 8.51
N LEU A 19 -8.57 -9.52 9.33
CA LEU A 19 -9.05 -10.88 9.53
C LEU A 19 -9.62 -11.46 8.23
N ARG A 20 -10.40 -10.68 7.46
CA ARG A 20 -10.91 -11.11 6.15
C ARG A 20 -9.78 -11.38 5.16
N ILE A 21 -8.80 -10.49 5.06
CA ILE A 21 -7.61 -10.66 4.21
C ILE A 21 -6.87 -11.95 4.59
N ILE A 22 -6.59 -12.16 5.88
CA ILE A 22 -5.89 -13.36 6.37
C ILE A 22 -6.67 -14.64 6.05
N ASN A 23 -8.00 -14.61 6.17
CA ASN A 23 -8.84 -15.78 5.91
C ASN A 23 -8.90 -16.15 4.42
N ASN A 24 -8.64 -15.19 3.52
CA ASN A 24 -8.54 -15.44 2.09
C ASN A 24 -7.14 -15.95 1.67
N CYS A 25 -6.16 -15.94 2.57
CA CYS A 25 -4.80 -16.39 2.28
C CYS A 25 -4.61 -17.88 2.53
N GLY A 26 -3.75 -18.52 1.72
CA GLY A 26 -3.20 -19.83 2.07
C GLY A 26 -2.38 -19.80 3.37
N GLU A 27 -2.28 -20.95 4.06
CA GLU A 27 -1.63 -21.07 5.38
C GLU A 27 -0.19 -20.54 5.42
N HIS A 28 0.56 -20.62 4.31
CA HIS A 28 1.91 -20.07 4.25
C HIS A 28 1.93 -18.54 4.33
N LEU A 29 1.11 -17.86 3.52
CA LEU A 29 1.04 -16.40 3.49
C LEU A 29 0.46 -15.85 4.79
N LYS A 30 -0.56 -16.52 5.34
CA LYS A 30 -1.12 -16.21 6.66
C LYS A 30 -0.04 -16.18 7.75
N LYS A 31 0.84 -17.20 7.79
CA LYS A 31 1.96 -17.24 8.76
C LYS A 31 2.91 -16.06 8.61
N GLN A 32 3.18 -15.61 7.37
CA GLN A 32 4.03 -14.44 7.13
C GLN A 32 3.37 -13.13 7.58
N ILE A 33 2.09 -12.93 7.26
CA ILE A 33 1.35 -11.71 7.65
C ILE A 33 1.31 -11.55 9.17
N VAL A 34 1.08 -12.64 9.91
CA VAL A 34 1.00 -12.57 11.38
C VAL A 34 2.37 -12.41 12.05
N SER A 35 3.45 -12.92 11.43
CA SER A 35 4.79 -12.89 12.03
C SER A 35 5.52 -11.57 11.85
N LEU A 36 5.25 -10.82 10.77
CA LEU A 36 5.96 -9.57 10.54
C LEU A 36 5.61 -8.50 11.58
N PRO A 37 6.63 -7.74 12.06
CA PRO A 37 6.41 -6.61 12.93
C PRO A 37 5.83 -5.45 12.12
N ILE A 38 4.51 -5.42 12.00
CA ILE A 38 3.75 -4.36 11.33
C ILE A 38 2.94 -3.57 12.36
N ILE A 39 2.98 -2.25 12.28
CA ILE A 39 2.05 -1.32 12.91
C ILE A 39 1.11 -0.80 11.81
N VAL A 40 -0.19 -0.84 12.07
CA VAL A 40 -1.22 -0.23 11.22
C VAL A 40 -1.90 0.87 11.99
N THR A 41 -2.02 2.05 11.38
CA THR A 41 -2.60 3.24 12.00
C THR A 41 -3.39 4.05 10.98
N ASP A 42 -4.03 5.12 11.44
CA ASP A 42 -4.69 6.09 10.59
C ASP A 42 -3.87 7.38 10.44
N ASP A 43 -4.24 8.21 9.46
CA ASP A 43 -3.60 9.49 9.16
C ASP A 43 -3.59 10.47 10.34
N LYS A 44 -4.50 10.33 11.31
CA LYS A 44 -4.61 11.18 12.50
C LYS A 44 -3.61 10.79 13.60
N LYS A 45 -3.23 9.51 13.67
CA LYS A 45 -2.32 8.97 14.70
C LYS A 45 -0.90 8.72 14.18
N ALA A 46 -0.69 8.76 12.87
CA ALA A 46 0.58 8.43 12.23
C ALA A 46 1.79 9.24 12.73
N GLU A 47 1.64 10.55 13.00
CA GLU A 47 2.75 11.42 13.44
C GLU A 47 3.28 11.01 14.83
N GLU A 48 2.40 10.56 15.72
CA GLU A 48 2.78 10.10 17.05
C GLU A 48 3.57 8.78 17.01
N ILE A 49 3.38 7.98 15.95
CA ILE A 49 4.08 6.71 15.75
C ILE A 49 5.40 6.93 15.00
N TYR A 50 5.41 7.88 14.06
CA TYR A 50 6.57 8.20 13.24
C TYR A 50 6.67 9.71 13.02
N SER A 51 7.52 10.37 13.81
CA SER A 51 7.77 11.81 13.72
C SER A 51 8.87 12.18 12.72
N ASP A 52 9.84 11.30 12.51
CA ASP A 52 11.02 11.59 11.69
C ASP A 52 10.62 11.78 10.22
N ASN A 53 10.94 12.91 9.60
CA ASN A 53 10.55 13.18 8.20
C ASN A 53 9.04 12.96 7.93
N PHE A 54 8.18 13.13 8.94
CA PHE A 54 6.76 12.83 8.83
C PHE A 54 6.08 13.58 7.68
N ASN A 55 6.40 14.86 7.46
CA ASN A 55 5.85 15.65 6.35
C ASN A 55 6.15 15.05 4.97
N LEU A 56 7.32 14.42 4.78
CA LEU A 56 7.65 13.75 3.53
C LEU A 56 6.84 12.47 3.37
N PHE A 57 6.69 11.70 4.45
CA PHE A 57 5.89 10.48 4.44
C PHE A 57 4.39 10.77 4.28
N LYS A 58 3.88 11.85 4.89
CA LYS A 58 2.50 12.32 4.76
C LYS A 58 2.08 12.57 3.33
N LYS A 59 2.98 13.12 2.51
CA LYS A 59 2.73 13.30 1.08
C LYS A 59 2.42 11.98 0.37
N ALA A 60 3.06 10.88 0.78
CA ALA A 60 2.89 9.58 0.13
C ALA A 60 1.45 9.05 0.27
N TYR A 61 0.79 9.24 1.42
CA TYR A 61 -0.57 8.75 1.63
C TYR A 61 -1.67 9.82 1.49
N SER A 62 -1.32 11.12 1.46
CA SER A 62 -2.31 12.19 1.29
C SER A 62 -2.95 12.20 -0.10
N GLU A 63 -2.26 11.65 -1.09
CA GLU A 63 -2.71 11.60 -2.50
C GLU A 63 -3.35 10.25 -2.87
N GLY A 64 -3.61 9.39 -1.89
CA GLY A 64 -4.20 8.07 -2.09
C GLY A 64 -4.94 7.57 -0.86
N PHE A 65 -4.94 6.25 -0.68
CA PHE A 65 -5.67 5.57 0.39
C PHE A 65 -4.80 5.10 1.55
N GLY A 66 -3.49 5.05 1.36
CA GLY A 66 -2.56 4.66 2.39
C GLY A 66 -1.11 4.90 1.96
N GLY A 67 -0.20 4.48 2.82
CA GLY A 67 1.21 4.46 2.51
C GLY A 67 2.01 3.65 3.51
N VAL A 68 3.12 3.09 3.03
CA VAL A 68 4.00 2.22 3.82
C VAL A 68 5.35 2.88 4.09
N LYS A 69 5.79 2.81 5.34
CA LYS A 69 7.16 3.14 5.75
C LYS A 69 7.83 1.93 6.37
N GLY A 70 8.89 1.43 5.74
CA GLY A 70 9.72 0.39 6.30
C GLY A 70 10.69 0.90 7.37
N ASN A 71 11.09 0.00 8.28
CA ASN A 71 12.17 0.18 9.24
C ASN A 71 12.01 1.37 10.20
N ILE A 72 10.79 1.66 10.66
CA ILE A 72 10.59 2.63 11.74
C ILE A 72 10.98 2.03 13.09
N THR A 73 11.34 2.88 14.05
CA THR A 73 11.58 2.46 15.45
C THR A 73 10.41 2.91 16.31
N TYR A 74 9.76 1.98 17.00
CA TYR A 74 8.67 2.28 17.93
C TYR A 74 8.84 1.44 19.21
N ASN A 75 8.89 2.10 20.37
CA ASN A 75 9.18 1.45 21.66
C ASN A 75 10.41 0.52 21.62
N GLY A 76 11.51 1.01 21.01
CA GLY A 76 12.78 0.29 20.92
C GLY A 76 12.84 -0.87 19.92
N ASN A 77 11.76 -1.15 19.19
CA ASN A 77 11.68 -2.26 18.22
C ASN A 77 11.48 -1.74 16.80
N LYS A 78 11.95 -2.50 15.81
CA LYS A 78 11.77 -2.17 14.39
C LYS A 78 10.43 -2.67 13.86
N TYR A 79 9.73 -1.82 13.12
CA TYR A 79 8.45 -2.14 12.48
C TYR A 79 8.40 -1.64 11.03
N HIS A 80 7.53 -2.26 10.25
CA HIS A 80 6.90 -1.61 9.11
C HIS A 80 5.68 -0.83 9.61
N LEU A 81 5.47 0.37 9.11
CA LEU A 81 4.30 1.19 9.37
C LEU A 81 3.42 1.23 8.13
N ILE A 82 2.15 0.89 8.29
CA ILE A 82 1.08 1.16 7.32
C ILE A 82 0.23 2.29 7.90
N VAL A 83 0.06 3.37 7.14
CA VAL A 83 -0.91 4.42 7.45
C VAL A 83 -2.04 4.30 6.45
N LEU A 84 -3.27 4.12 6.94
CA LEU A 84 -4.46 4.22 6.12
C LEU A 84 -5.01 5.65 6.19
N ASN A 85 -5.26 6.25 5.04
CA ASN A 85 -5.87 7.58 4.93
C ASN A 85 -7.38 7.47 5.18
N ILE A 86 -7.75 7.32 6.45
CA ILE A 86 -9.14 7.18 6.88
C ILE A 86 -9.96 8.39 6.45
N SER A 87 -9.37 9.58 6.42
CA SER A 87 -10.02 10.78 5.90
C SER A 87 -10.53 10.62 4.45
N ASN A 88 -9.71 10.07 3.55
CA ASN A 88 -10.14 9.78 2.17
C ASN A 88 -11.13 8.60 2.11
N ILE A 89 -10.91 7.55 2.88
CA ILE A 89 -11.78 6.36 2.95
C ILE A 89 -13.21 6.76 3.39
N GLU A 90 -13.32 7.63 4.40
CA GLU A 90 -14.60 8.18 4.89
C GLU A 90 -15.23 9.12 3.87
N LYS A 91 -14.44 10.04 3.29
CA LYS A 91 -14.91 11.01 2.29
C LYS A 91 -15.50 10.35 1.04
N LEU A 92 -14.92 9.23 0.60
CA LEU A 92 -15.42 8.46 -0.55
C LEU A 92 -16.45 7.41 -0.18
N HIS A 93 -16.83 7.31 1.10
CA HIS A 93 -17.75 6.30 1.61
C HIS A 93 -17.35 4.89 1.15
N LEU A 94 -16.09 4.53 1.33
CA LEU A 94 -15.63 3.18 1.02
C LEU A 94 -16.32 2.20 1.98
N THR A 95 -16.79 1.09 1.42
CA THR A 95 -17.32 -0.08 2.11
C THR A 95 -16.21 -0.88 2.77
N ASP A 96 -16.57 -1.90 3.54
CA ASP A 96 -15.59 -2.79 4.16
C ASP A 96 -14.81 -3.63 3.13
N GLN A 97 -15.45 -4.07 2.05
CA GLN A 97 -14.75 -4.80 0.97
C GLN A 97 -13.75 -3.89 0.23
N GLU A 98 -14.10 -2.63 0.01
CA GLU A 98 -13.18 -1.65 -0.58
C GLU A 98 -12.00 -1.34 0.33
N LEU A 99 -12.23 -1.28 1.66
CA LEU A 99 -11.15 -1.18 2.63
C LEU A 99 -10.24 -2.41 2.60
N ASP A 100 -10.79 -3.61 2.45
CA ASP A 100 -10.00 -4.83 2.33
C ASP A 100 -9.07 -4.78 1.11
N GLY A 101 -9.57 -4.27 -0.02
CA GLY A 101 -8.76 -4.07 -1.23
C GLY A 101 -7.62 -3.08 -1.01
N VAL A 102 -7.92 -1.91 -0.44
CA VAL A 102 -6.93 -0.88 -0.08
C VAL A 102 -5.86 -1.46 0.86
N PHE A 103 -6.29 -2.13 1.92
CA PHE A 103 -5.36 -2.63 2.93
C PHE A 103 -4.51 -3.79 2.40
N SER A 104 -5.08 -4.66 1.56
CA SER A 104 -4.29 -5.66 0.82
C SER A 104 -3.24 -5.01 -0.08
N HIS A 105 -3.55 -3.92 -0.77
CA HIS A 105 -2.56 -3.19 -1.57
C HIS A 105 -1.39 -2.67 -0.71
N GLU A 106 -1.67 -2.06 0.45
CA GLU A 106 -0.62 -1.61 1.36
C GLU A 106 0.25 -2.77 1.90
N LEU A 107 -0.38 -3.91 2.19
CA LEU A 107 0.37 -5.14 2.53
C LEU A 107 1.23 -5.59 1.33
N GLY A 108 0.76 -5.42 0.10
CA GLY A 108 1.50 -5.67 -1.13
C GLY A 108 2.84 -4.92 -1.20
N HIS A 109 2.93 -3.68 -0.74
CA HIS A 109 4.22 -2.98 -0.66
C HIS A 109 5.24 -3.62 0.30
N ILE A 110 4.77 -4.36 1.30
CA ILE A 110 5.61 -5.11 2.24
C ILE A 110 5.93 -6.49 1.67
N PHE A 111 4.92 -7.19 1.17
CA PHE A 111 5.02 -8.61 0.84
C PHE A 111 5.38 -8.88 -0.60
N ASN A 112 5.05 -8.04 -1.59
CA ASN A 112 5.26 -8.33 -3.01
C ASN A 112 6.30 -7.37 -3.62
N GLU A 113 7.58 -7.71 -3.54
CA GLU A 113 8.66 -6.84 -4.04
C GLU A 113 8.76 -6.87 -5.57
N ASN A 114 8.65 -5.71 -6.21
CA ASN A 114 8.86 -5.58 -7.65
C ASN A 114 10.33 -5.87 -8.04
N PRO A 115 10.60 -6.42 -9.24
CA PRO A 115 11.94 -6.72 -9.70
C PRO A 115 12.86 -5.50 -9.66
N LYS A 116 14.07 -5.70 -9.13
CA LYS A 116 15.09 -4.65 -9.08
C LYS A 116 15.57 -4.34 -10.49
N ARG A 117 15.30 -3.12 -10.97
CA ARG A 117 15.91 -2.59 -12.19
C ARG A 117 17.13 -1.75 -11.86
N GLU A 118 18.09 -1.79 -12.77
CA GLU A 118 19.25 -0.91 -12.70
C GLU A 118 18.80 0.54 -12.95
N MET A 119 19.13 1.44 -12.02
CA MET A 119 18.85 2.86 -12.21
C MET A 119 19.88 3.48 -13.18
N PRO A 120 19.43 4.14 -14.26
CA PRO A 120 20.32 4.95 -15.09
C PRO A 120 20.99 6.03 -14.24
N SER A 121 22.19 6.43 -14.63
CA SER A 121 22.95 7.43 -13.88
C SER A 121 23.72 8.37 -14.81
N ILE A 122 23.89 9.61 -14.35
CA ILE A 122 24.69 10.61 -15.07
C ILE A 122 26.13 10.11 -15.25
N LEU A 123 26.67 9.37 -14.28
CA LEU A 123 28.00 8.77 -14.34
C LEU A 123 28.14 7.70 -15.43
N LYS A 124 27.02 7.16 -15.91
CA LYS A 124 26.94 6.22 -17.03
C LYS A 124 26.56 6.87 -18.36
N GLY A 125 26.52 8.21 -18.40
CA GLY A 125 26.21 8.98 -19.60
C GLY A 125 24.72 9.22 -19.85
N ASN A 126 23.84 8.90 -18.88
CA ASN A 126 22.40 9.14 -19.02
C ASN A 126 22.02 10.60 -18.79
N THR A 127 20.98 11.05 -19.49
CA THR A 127 20.36 12.37 -19.31
C THR A 127 19.46 12.39 -18.07
N MET A 128 19.19 13.59 -17.53
CA MET A 128 18.25 13.73 -16.40
C MET A 128 16.84 13.22 -16.77
N ASN A 129 16.39 13.46 -18.01
CA ASN A 129 15.10 12.96 -18.48
C ASN A 129 15.03 11.43 -18.48
N GLU A 130 16.09 10.74 -18.87
CA GLU A 130 16.14 9.27 -18.80
C GLU A 130 16.04 8.77 -17.35
N ILE A 131 16.70 9.48 -16.43
CA ILE A 131 16.66 9.16 -15.00
C ILE A 131 15.26 9.36 -14.43
N ASP A 132 14.60 10.46 -14.75
CA ASP A 132 13.27 10.77 -14.25
C ASP A 132 12.19 9.87 -14.87
N ASN A 133 12.34 9.50 -16.15
CA ASN A 133 11.50 8.48 -16.79
C ASN A 133 11.65 7.12 -16.10
N ALA A 134 12.89 6.69 -15.81
CA ALA A 134 13.13 5.43 -15.11
C ALA A 134 12.52 5.42 -13.70
N LYS A 135 12.63 6.54 -12.96
CA LYS A 135 11.95 6.68 -11.64
C LYS A 135 10.44 6.54 -11.78
N THR A 136 9.84 7.19 -12.78
CA THR A 136 8.40 7.14 -13.01
C THR A 136 7.94 5.72 -13.31
N ILE A 137 8.66 4.99 -14.16
CA ILE A 137 8.37 3.58 -14.47
C ILE A 137 8.47 2.73 -13.20
N LEU A 138 9.52 2.90 -12.39
CA LEU A 138 9.68 2.13 -11.16
C LEU A 138 8.57 2.38 -10.13
N LEU A 139 8.11 3.63 -10.00
CA LEU A 139 7.00 3.97 -9.11
C LEU A 139 5.70 3.30 -9.59
N LYS A 140 5.40 3.37 -10.90
CA LYS A 140 4.25 2.68 -11.48
C LYS A 140 4.30 1.16 -11.24
N GLU A 141 5.45 0.55 -11.48
CA GLU A 141 5.63 -0.89 -11.26
C GLU A 141 5.47 -1.27 -9.79
N ALA A 142 6.00 -0.47 -8.86
CA ALA A 142 5.82 -0.72 -7.43
C ALA A 142 4.34 -0.77 -7.04
N GLU A 143 3.50 0.11 -7.59
CA GLU A 143 2.05 0.10 -7.39
C GLU A 143 1.39 -1.13 -8.00
N VAL A 144 1.73 -1.50 -9.24
CA VAL A 144 1.15 -2.67 -9.94
C VAL A 144 1.50 -3.99 -9.23
N TYR A 145 2.73 -4.13 -8.73
CA TYR A 145 3.11 -5.28 -7.92
C TYR A 145 2.38 -5.29 -6.57
N ALA A 146 2.21 -4.13 -5.92
CA ALA A 146 1.41 -4.05 -4.70
C ALA A 146 -0.06 -4.42 -4.94
N ASP A 147 -0.64 -3.95 -6.05
CA ASP A 147 -1.99 -4.28 -6.50
C ASP A 147 -2.19 -5.77 -6.70
N PHE A 148 -1.20 -6.48 -7.26
CA PHE A 148 -1.28 -7.92 -7.45
C PHE A 148 -1.45 -8.70 -6.14
N PHE A 149 -0.98 -8.16 -5.01
CA PHE A 149 -1.24 -8.76 -3.70
C PHE A 149 -2.74 -8.78 -3.33
N SER A 150 -3.53 -7.83 -3.83
CA SER A 150 -4.99 -7.87 -3.68
C SER A 150 -5.63 -9.04 -4.45
N LYS A 151 -5.05 -9.46 -5.59
CA LYS A 151 -5.48 -10.68 -6.29
C LYS A 151 -5.15 -11.93 -5.47
N LEU A 152 -3.93 -12.00 -4.91
CA LEU A 152 -3.51 -13.12 -4.04
C LEU A 152 -4.36 -13.29 -2.78
N THR A 153 -4.97 -12.19 -2.32
CA THR A 153 -5.82 -12.16 -1.13
C THR A 153 -7.32 -12.09 -1.45
N LEU A 154 -7.70 -12.24 -2.73
CA LEU A 154 -9.08 -12.22 -3.20
C LEU A 154 -9.85 -10.95 -2.81
N THR A 155 -9.18 -9.80 -2.80
CA THR A 155 -9.74 -8.47 -2.49
C THR A 155 -9.63 -7.47 -3.64
N SER A 156 -9.17 -7.90 -4.82
CA SER A 156 -8.95 -7.04 -6.00
C SER A 156 -10.21 -6.30 -6.44
N ASP A 157 -11.40 -6.91 -6.36
CA ASP A 157 -12.65 -6.26 -6.75
C ASP A 157 -12.96 -5.04 -5.85
N GLY A 158 -12.68 -5.17 -4.55
CA GLY A 158 -12.77 -4.06 -3.60
C GLY A 158 -11.76 -2.96 -3.91
N LEU A 159 -10.54 -3.33 -4.31
CA LEU A 159 -9.51 -2.37 -4.69
C LEU A 159 -9.91 -1.61 -5.96
N ILE A 160 -10.36 -2.31 -7.01
CA ILE A 160 -10.86 -1.69 -8.25
C ILE A 160 -11.98 -0.70 -7.92
N SER A 161 -13.00 -1.13 -7.17
CA SER A 161 -14.12 -0.27 -6.78
C SER A 161 -13.68 0.97 -6.00
N SER A 162 -12.68 0.83 -5.11
CA SER A 162 -12.12 1.97 -4.38
C SER A 162 -11.40 2.96 -5.31
N ILE A 163 -10.64 2.46 -6.29
CA ILE A 163 -9.92 3.28 -7.27
C ILE A 163 -10.92 3.99 -8.18
N ASP A 164 -11.97 3.31 -8.65
CA ASP A 164 -13.02 3.90 -9.49
C ASP A 164 -13.73 5.05 -8.77
N LYS A 165 -14.05 4.89 -7.48
CA LYS A 165 -14.58 5.99 -6.65
C LYS A 165 -13.59 7.15 -6.55
N TYR A 166 -12.30 6.87 -6.41
CA TYR A 166 -11.28 7.92 -6.37
C TYR A 166 -11.18 8.68 -7.70
N LEU A 167 -11.15 7.96 -8.82
CA LEU A 167 -11.17 8.53 -10.17
C LEU A 167 -12.42 9.39 -10.41
N ALA A 168 -13.57 9.02 -9.87
CA ALA A 168 -14.82 9.79 -9.99
C ALA A 168 -14.91 11.00 -9.04
N SER A 169 -14.12 11.03 -7.96
CA SER A 169 -14.28 11.99 -6.85
C SER A 169 -13.81 13.43 -7.11
N GLY A 170 -13.18 13.70 -8.25
CA GLY A 170 -12.61 15.01 -8.58
C GLY A 170 -11.38 15.43 -7.75
N ILE A 171 -10.96 14.63 -6.75
CA ILE A 171 -9.74 14.86 -5.95
C ILE A 171 -8.55 13.98 -6.37
N CYS A 172 -8.74 13.07 -7.33
CA CYS A 172 -7.66 12.23 -7.86
C CYS A 172 -6.67 13.08 -8.67
N LEU A 173 -5.45 13.22 -8.16
CA LEU A 173 -4.38 14.02 -8.78
C LEU A 173 -3.65 13.27 -9.90
N ASN A 174 -3.52 11.93 -9.80
CA ASN A 174 -2.75 11.12 -10.73
C ASN A 174 -3.64 10.11 -11.48
N ARG A 175 -4.57 10.64 -12.29
CA ARG A 175 -5.59 9.83 -12.98
C ARG A 175 -4.98 8.74 -13.86
N ASP A 176 -3.88 9.04 -14.56
CA ASP A 176 -3.24 8.11 -15.48
C ASP A 176 -2.70 6.87 -14.75
N LEU A 177 -2.04 7.07 -13.60
CA LEU A 177 -1.56 5.95 -12.75
C LEU A 177 -2.72 5.07 -12.30
N PHE A 178 -3.78 5.67 -11.76
CA PHE A 178 -4.91 4.90 -11.23
C PHE A 178 -5.71 4.17 -12.32
N THR A 179 -5.79 4.75 -13.52
CA THR A 179 -6.42 4.10 -14.68
C THR A 179 -5.60 2.87 -15.10
N GLU A 180 -4.28 3.03 -15.23
CA GLU A 180 -3.36 1.93 -15.57
C GLU A 180 -3.43 0.78 -14.54
N ARG A 181 -3.52 1.12 -13.24
CA ARG A 181 -3.70 0.14 -12.16
C ARG A 181 -4.98 -0.69 -12.33
N VAL A 182 -6.11 -0.06 -12.63
CA VAL A 182 -7.39 -0.75 -12.88
C VAL A 182 -7.30 -1.66 -14.10
N GLU A 183 -6.66 -1.21 -15.18
CA GLU A 183 -6.44 -2.04 -16.37
C GLU A 183 -5.61 -3.30 -16.05
N LYS A 184 -4.53 -3.15 -15.27
CA LYS A 184 -3.71 -4.29 -14.84
C LYS A 184 -4.43 -5.23 -13.89
N LEU A 185 -5.21 -4.69 -12.95
CA LEU A 185 -6.05 -5.49 -12.05
C LEU A 185 -7.11 -6.31 -12.80
N ASN A 186 -7.67 -5.78 -13.88
CA ASN A 186 -8.63 -6.50 -14.73
C ASN A 186 -7.98 -7.46 -15.74
N SER A 187 -6.66 -7.41 -15.92
CA SER A 187 -5.95 -8.31 -16.84
C SER A 187 -5.63 -9.67 -16.22
N ASP A 188 -5.39 -10.68 -17.05
CA ASP A 188 -4.88 -12.00 -16.62
C ASP A 188 -3.36 -11.99 -16.34
N GLU A 189 -2.70 -10.83 -16.48
CA GLU A 189 -1.26 -10.72 -16.25
C GLU A 189 -0.91 -10.90 -14.76
N GLU A 190 0.07 -11.76 -14.50
CA GLU A 190 0.56 -12.04 -13.15
C GLU A 190 1.82 -11.22 -12.83
N PHE A 191 1.76 -10.45 -11.74
CA PHE A 191 2.88 -9.63 -11.26
C PHE A 191 3.42 -10.21 -9.96
N ILE A 192 4.01 -11.40 -10.07
CA ILE A 192 4.60 -12.11 -8.93
C ILE A 192 5.98 -11.51 -8.65
N GLY A 193 6.06 -10.75 -7.57
CA GLY A 193 7.30 -10.28 -6.97
C GLY A 193 7.93 -11.34 -6.09
N SER A 194 9.14 -11.07 -5.58
CA SER A 194 9.66 -11.91 -4.52
C SER A 194 8.91 -11.60 -3.23
N LEU A 195 8.30 -12.63 -2.62
CA LEU A 195 7.83 -12.51 -1.25
C LEU A 195 9.04 -12.17 -0.38
N LYS A 196 9.01 -11.01 0.29
CA LYS A 196 10.10 -10.63 1.20
C LYS A 196 10.12 -11.60 2.38
N PHE A 197 10.93 -12.64 2.26
CA PHE A 197 11.29 -13.49 3.38
C PHE A 197 12.10 -12.62 4.36
N VAL A 198 11.51 -12.35 5.51
CA VAL A 198 12.23 -11.77 6.63
C VAL A 198 12.72 -12.95 7.48
N ASN A 199 14.00 -13.28 7.33
CA ASN A 199 14.73 -14.16 8.25
C ASN A 199 14.92 -13.49 9.61
#